data_AF-A0A1A8IKU7-F1
#
_entry.id   AF-A0A1A8IKU7-F1
#
_cell.length_a   1.000
_cell.length_b   1.000
_cell.length_c   1.000
_cell.angle_alpha   90.00
_cell.angle_beta   90.00
_cell.angle_gamma   90.00
#
_symmetry.space_group_name_H-M   'P 1'
#
loop_
_entity.id
_entity.type
_entity.pdbx_description
1 polymer ?
#
loop_
_entity_poly.entity_id
_entity_poly.type
_entity_poly.pdbx_seq_one_letter_code
_entity_poly.pdbx_strand_id
1 'polypeptide(L)'
;EVLWGCFRPGTSFGISVLRALRLLRIFKITKYWASLRNLVVSLMNSMKSIISLIFLLFLFIVVFALLGMQLFGGRFIFEDYTPTNFDTFPAAIMTVFQILTGEDWNEVMYNGIRSQ
;
A
#
# COMPACT_ATOMS: atom_id res chain seq x y z
N GLU A 1 -8.67 13.12 -26.35
CA GLU A 1 -9.04 11.69 -26.22
C GLU A 1 -9.00 11.12 -24.79
N VAL A 2 -7.90 11.17 -24.00
CA VAL A 2 -7.87 10.55 -22.65
C VAL A 2 -8.48 11.38 -21.50
N LEU A 3 -8.50 12.71 -21.59
CA LEU A 3 -9.08 13.57 -20.54
C LEU A 3 -10.62 13.58 -20.53
N TRP A 4 -11.26 13.32 -21.67
CA TRP A 4 -12.73 13.23 -21.78
C TRP A 4 -13.31 11.91 -21.25
N GLY A 5 -12.47 10.92 -20.90
CA GLY A 5 -12.91 9.66 -20.29
C GLY A 5 -13.31 9.78 -18.82
N CYS A 6 -12.70 10.73 -18.09
CA CYS A 6 -12.98 10.95 -16.66
C CYS A 6 -14.31 11.68 -16.41
N PHE A 7 -14.78 12.45 -17.39
CA PHE A 7 -16.02 13.24 -17.32
C PHE A 7 -17.13 12.67 -18.22
N ARG A 8 -17.26 11.35 -18.30
CA ARG A 8 -18.50 10.76 -18.82
C ARG A 8 -19.59 10.90 -17.75
N PRO A 9 -20.67 11.69 -17.99
CA PRO A 9 -21.80 11.78 -17.07
C PRO A 9 -22.56 10.45 -17.14
N GLY A 10 -22.21 9.53 -16.22
CA GLY A 10 -22.78 8.18 -16.18
C GLY A 10 -22.11 7.24 -15.17
N THR A 11 -20.90 7.55 -14.70
CA THR A 11 -20.23 6.73 -13.68
C THR A 11 -20.61 7.18 -12.27
N SER A 12 -21.46 6.38 -11.64
CA SER A 12 -21.87 6.36 -10.22
C SER A 12 -20.70 6.18 -9.22
N PHE A 13 -19.51 6.72 -9.47
CA PHE A 13 -18.32 6.53 -8.61
C PHE A 13 -18.54 7.18 -7.23
N GLY A 14 -18.93 8.47 -7.21
CA GLY A 14 -19.20 9.18 -5.95
C GLY A 14 -20.33 8.55 -5.14
N ILE A 15 -21.41 8.11 -5.80
CA ILE A 15 -22.56 7.50 -5.11
C ILE A 15 -22.17 6.14 -4.50
N SER A 16 -21.31 5.36 -5.17
CA SER A 16 -20.85 4.06 -4.65
C SER A 16 -19.93 4.22 -3.44
N VAL A 17 -19.02 5.20 -3.46
CA VAL A 17 -18.17 5.53 -2.30
C VAL A 17 -19.03 6.01 -1.11
N LEU A 18 -20.01 6.89 -1.35
CA LEU A 18 -20.94 7.35 -0.31
C LEU A 18 -21.80 6.20 0.26
N ARG A 19 -22.12 5.16 -0.52
CA ARG A 19 -22.76 3.94 -0.01
C ARG A 19 -21.81 3.13 0.88
N ALA A 20 -20.54 2.99 0.50
CA ALA A 20 -19.53 2.28 1.29
C ALA A 20 -19.23 2.97 2.63
N LEU A 21 -19.22 4.32 2.67
CA LEU A 21 -19.06 5.08 3.91
C LEU A 21 -20.14 4.77 4.96
N ARG A 22 -21.33 4.30 4.56
CA ARG A 22 -22.36 3.87 5.51
C ARG A 22 -21.92 2.69 6.37
N LEU A 23 -20.92 1.90 5.94
CA LEU A 23 -20.34 0.81 6.73
C LEU A 23 -19.63 1.33 7.98
N LEU A 24 -19.12 2.57 7.97
CA LEU A 24 -18.50 3.21 9.14
C LEU A 24 -19.46 3.28 10.35
N ARG A 25 -20.78 3.17 10.15
CA ARG A 25 -21.74 3.08 11.26
C ARG A 25 -21.48 1.89 12.19
N ILE A 26 -20.77 0.85 11.74
CA ILE A 26 -20.39 -0.29 12.60
C ILE A 26 -19.48 0.14 13.76
N PHE A 27 -18.68 1.19 13.58
CA PHE A 27 -17.86 1.76 14.65
C PHE A 27 -18.69 2.31 15.81
N LYS A 28 -20.00 2.57 15.62
CA LYS A 28 -20.90 2.94 16.74
C LYS A 28 -20.96 1.85 17.81
N ILE A 29 -20.72 0.58 17.48
CA ILE A 29 -20.68 -0.53 18.44
C ILE A 29 -19.63 -0.30 19.53
N THR A 30 -18.50 0.34 19.19
CA THR A 30 -17.45 0.71 20.14
C THR A 30 -17.96 1.67 21.24
N LYS A 31 -19.03 2.43 20.99
CA LYS A 31 -19.66 3.31 22.00
C LYS A 31 -20.48 2.53 23.02
N TYR A 32 -21.13 1.45 22.59
CA TYR A 32 -22.02 0.65 23.44
C TYR A 32 -21.27 -0.43 24.22
N TRP A 33 -20.14 -0.93 23.69
CA TRP A 33 -19.36 -2.01 24.29
C TRP A 33 -18.14 -1.46 25.03
N ALA A 34 -18.23 -1.37 26.36
CA ALA A 34 -17.20 -0.75 27.20
C ALA A 34 -15.81 -1.41 27.06
N SER A 35 -15.74 -2.75 26.95
CA SER A 35 -14.48 -3.48 26.76
C SER A 35 -13.81 -3.10 25.43
N LEU A 36 -14.56 -3.11 24.32
CA LEU A 36 -14.07 -2.71 23.00
C LEU A 36 -13.62 -1.24 22.97
N ARG A 37 -14.35 -0.35 23.65
CA ARG A 37 -13.97 1.05 23.80
C ARG A 37 -12.61 1.20 24.47
N ASN A 38 -12.40 0.47 25.56
CA ASN A 38 -11.15 0.56 26.33
C ASN A 38 -9.95 0.07 25.50
N LEU A 39 -10.13 -0.98 24.68
CA LEU A 39 -9.11 -1.43 23.72
C LEU A 39 -8.77 -0.33 22.70
N VAL A 40 -9.78 0.27 22.08
CA VAL A 40 -9.59 1.34 21.08
C VAL A 40 -8.88 2.55 21.71
N VAL A 41 -9.30 2.99 22.90
CA VAL A 41 -8.66 4.12 23.58
C VAL A 41 -7.22 3.80 23.98
N SER A 42 -6.94 2.59 24.45
CA SER A 42 -5.58 2.16 24.80
C SER A 42 -4.66 2.12 23.58
N LEU A 43 -5.17 1.68 22.43
CA LEU A 43 -4.46 1.75 21.15
C LEU A 43 -4.19 3.21 20.75
N MET A 44 -5.20 4.07 20.83
CA MET A 44 -5.08 5.50 20.51
C MET A 44 -4.03 6.21 21.38
N ASN A 45 -3.94 5.87 22.67
CA ASN A 45 -2.94 6.44 23.57
C ASN A 45 -1.50 6.07 23.16
N SER A 46 -1.32 4.91 22.52
CA SER A 46 -0.01 4.43 22.06
C SER A 46 0.38 4.96 20.67
N MET A 47 -0.55 5.59 19.94
CA MET A 47 -0.34 6.05 18.56
C MET A 47 0.82 7.03 18.40
N LYS A 48 1.02 7.92 19.37
CA LYS A 48 2.08 8.94 19.27
C LYS A 48 3.46 8.30 19.11
N SER A 49 3.74 7.22 19.84
CA SER A 49 5.00 6.47 19.73
C SER A 49 5.06 5.64 18.45
N ILE A 50 3.93 5.06 18.02
CA ILE A 50 3.84 4.23 16.80
C ILE A 50 4.09 5.08 15.55
N ILE A 51 3.60 6.32 15.51
CA ILE A 51 3.77 7.23 14.35
C ILE A 51 5.26 7.48 14.06
N SER A 52 6.08 7.67 15.09
CA SER A 52 7.53 7.86 14.90
C SER A 52 8.19 6.63 14.26
N LEU A 53 7.77 5.42 14.65
CA LEU A 53 8.26 4.18 14.05
C LEU A 53 7.77 4.01 12.61
N ILE A 54 6.49 4.27 12.34
CA ILE A 54 5.92 4.21 10.98
C ILE A 54 6.63 5.21 10.06
N PHE A 55 6.92 6.43 10.54
CA PHE A 55 7.64 7.43 9.76
C PHE A 55 9.06 6.97 9.41
N LEU A 56 9.78 6.41 10.38
CA LEU A 56 11.11 5.83 10.15
C LEU A 56 11.05 4.67 9.15
N LEU A 57 10.08 3.77 9.30
CA LEU A 57 9.86 2.64 8.39
C LEU A 57 9.53 3.13 6.97
N PHE A 58 8.69 4.15 6.85
CA PHE A 58 8.34 4.74 5.56
C PHE A 58 9.57 5.36 4.89
N LEU A 59 10.40 6.09 5.63
CA LEU A 59 11.66 6.63 5.12
C LEU A 59 12.59 5.52 4.64
N PHE A 60 12.71 4.44 5.41
CA PHE A 60 13.48 3.26 5.02
C PHE A 60 12.96 2.67 3.70
N ILE A 61 11.65 2.47 3.57
CA ILE A 61 11.02 1.97 2.33
C ILE A 61 11.35 2.89 1.14
N VAL A 62 11.27 4.21 1.31
CA VAL A 62 11.57 5.16 0.22
C VAL A 62 13.02 5.06 -0.24
N VAL A 63 13.99 4.95 0.70
CA VAL A 63 15.40 4.80 0.35
C VAL A 63 15.64 3.54 -0.46
N PHE A 64 15.10 2.39 -0.02
CA PHE A 64 15.26 1.12 -0.72
C PHE A 64 14.48 1.05 -2.04
N ALA A 65 13.31 1.72 -2.13
CA ALA A 65 12.57 1.81 -3.37
C ALA A 65 13.38 2.58 -4.43
N LEU A 66 13.95 3.74 -4.08
CA LEU A 66 14.78 4.51 -5.01
C LEU A 66 16.06 3.77 -5.40
N LEU A 67 16.71 3.10 -4.46
CA LEU A 67 17.85 2.22 -4.73
C LEU A 67 17.46 1.11 -5.72
N GLY A 68 16.34 0.43 -5.47
CA GLY A 68 15.82 -0.63 -6.34
C GLY A 68 15.49 -0.13 -7.74
N MET A 69 14.92 1.06 -7.88
CA MET A 69 14.68 1.68 -9.19
C MET A 69 15.99 1.94 -9.96
N GLN A 70 17.06 2.37 -9.29
CA GLN A 70 18.36 2.59 -9.95
C GLN A 70 19.03 1.28 -10.38
N LEU A 71 18.87 0.22 -9.58
CA LEU A 71 19.50 -1.07 -9.84
C LEU A 71 18.72 -1.96 -10.83
N PHE A 72 17.39 -1.98 -10.72
CA PHE A 72 16.51 -2.94 -11.38
C PHE A 72 15.41 -2.30 -12.24
N GLY A 73 15.32 -0.97 -12.29
CA GLY A 73 14.30 -0.28 -13.09
C GLY A 73 14.41 -0.61 -14.57
N GLY A 74 13.30 -1.08 -15.15
CA GLY A 74 13.22 -1.50 -16.55
C GLY A 74 13.95 -2.80 -16.86
N ARG A 75 14.43 -3.55 -15.86
CA ARG A 75 15.19 -4.80 -16.09
C ARG A 75 14.35 -6.06 -15.95
N PHE A 76 13.17 -5.99 -15.34
CA PHE A 76 12.29 -7.16 -15.15
C PHE A 76 11.41 -7.37 -16.39
N ILE A 77 12.05 -7.59 -17.54
CA ILE A 77 11.37 -7.84 -18.82
C ILE A 77 11.43 -9.35 -19.08
N PHE A 78 10.41 -10.07 -18.64
CA PHE A 78 10.27 -11.51 -18.86
C PHE A 78 9.04 -11.81 -19.75
N GLU A 79 8.97 -13.02 -20.30
CA GLU A 79 7.79 -13.47 -21.07
C GLU A 79 6.53 -13.56 -20.20
N ASP A 80 6.70 -13.78 -18.89
CA ASP A 80 5.64 -13.83 -17.90
C ASP A 80 5.31 -12.44 -17.33
N TYR A 81 4.04 -12.23 -16.97
CA TYR A 81 3.60 -10.99 -16.31
C TYR A 81 4.22 -10.86 -14.92
N THR A 82 5.03 -9.81 -14.70
CA THR A 82 5.61 -9.48 -13.39
C THR A 82 4.90 -8.30 -12.72
N PRO A 83 3.97 -8.56 -11.78
CA PRO A 83 3.32 -7.49 -11.02
C PRO A 83 4.28 -6.76 -10.09
N THR A 84 5.36 -7.42 -9.66
CA THR A 84 6.37 -6.91 -8.72
C THR A 84 7.62 -6.47 -9.48
N ASN A 85 7.82 -5.16 -9.61
CA ASN A 85 8.94 -4.58 -10.34
C ASN A 85 9.39 -3.25 -9.72
N PHE A 86 10.45 -2.67 -10.31
CA PHE A 86 11.05 -1.41 -9.89
C PHE A 86 10.95 -0.33 -10.98
N ASP A 87 9.96 -0.40 -11.87
CA ASP A 87 9.87 0.50 -13.03
C ASP A 87 9.29 1.87 -12.68
N THR A 88 8.36 1.90 -11.72
CA THR A 88 7.73 3.14 -11.25
C THR A 88 7.82 3.26 -9.74
N PHE A 89 7.81 4.49 -9.23
CA PHE A 89 7.96 4.74 -7.80
C PHE A 89 6.88 4.06 -6.92
N PRO A 90 5.58 4.10 -7.26
CA PRO A 90 4.56 3.37 -6.49
C PRO A 90 4.75 1.84 -6.54
N ALA A 91 5.14 1.30 -7.69
CA ALA A 91 5.43 -0.13 -7.84
C ALA A 91 6.65 -0.53 -6.99
N ALA A 92 7.73 0.25 -7.02
CA ALA A 92 8.93 0.01 -6.22
C ALA A 92 8.64 0.05 -4.71
N ILE A 93 7.82 1.00 -4.24
CA ILE A 93 7.36 1.02 -2.84
C ILE A 93 6.60 -0.26 -2.49
N MET A 94 5.68 -0.69 -3.36
CA MET A 94 4.89 -1.90 -3.12
C MET A 94 5.77 -3.15 -3.11
N THR A 95 6.73 -3.25 -4.02
CA THR A 95 7.70 -4.34 -4.09
C THR A 95 8.58 -4.40 -2.82
N VAL A 96 9.09 -3.26 -2.34
CA VAL A 96 9.86 -3.22 -1.08
C VAL A 96 8.98 -3.59 0.12
N PHE A 97 7.74 -3.12 0.16
CA PHE A 97 6.79 -3.48 1.20
C PHE A 97 6.54 -4.99 1.22
N GLN A 98 6.33 -5.61 0.07
CA GLN A 98 6.16 -7.06 -0.08
C GLN A 98 7.39 -7.85 0.39
N ILE A 99 8.60 -7.38 0.09
CA ILE A 99 9.83 -7.98 0.63
C ILE A 99 9.86 -7.90 2.17
N LEU A 100 9.44 -6.77 2.74
CA LEU A 100 9.43 -6.56 4.20
C LEU A 100 8.37 -7.41 4.91
N THR A 101 7.23 -7.70 4.28
CA THR A 101 6.23 -8.63 4.83
C THR A 101 6.65 -10.09 4.71
N GLY A 102 7.68 -10.39 3.90
CA GLY A 102 8.17 -11.74 3.66
C GLY A 102 7.27 -12.56 2.73
N GLU A 103 6.36 -11.90 2.03
CA GLU A 103 5.48 -12.55 1.05
C GLU A 103 6.16 -12.57 -0.32
N ASP A 104 6.36 -13.76 -0.89
CA ASP A 104 6.91 -13.94 -2.25
C ASP A 104 8.20 -13.14 -2.57
N TRP A 105 8.98 -12.80 -1.54
CA TRP A 105 10.26 -12.12 -1.68
C TRP A 105 11.27 -12.92 -2.52
N ASN A 106 11.14 -14.25 -2.49
CA ASN A 106 11.93 -15.18 -3.28
C ASN A 106 11.79 -14.89 -4.78
N GLU A 107 10.57 -14.61 -5.25
CA GLU A 107 10.30 -14.32 -6.65
C GLU A 107 11.02 -13.03 -7.08
N VAL A 108 10.93 -11.99 -6.26
CA VAL A 108 11.62 -10.72 -6.51
C VAL A 108 13.15 -10.91 -6.54
N MET A 109 13.69 -11.76 -5.65
CA MET A 109 15.12 -12.11 -5.65
C MET A 109 15.52 -12.87 -6.92
N TYR A 110 14.75 -13.89 -7.31
CA TYR A 110 15.01 -14.67 -8.52
C TYR A 110 14.94 -13.80 -9.78
N ASN A 111 13.94 -12.92 -9.86
CA ASN A 111 13.82 -11.93 -10.94
C ASN A 111 15.02 -10.97 -10.94
N GLY A 112 15.49 -10.52 -9.78
CA GLY A 112 16.70 -9.72 -9.63
C GLY A 112 17.94 -10.41 -10.23
N ILE A 113 18.18 -11.67 -9.87
CA ILE A 113 19.31 -12.47 -10.37
C ILE A 113 19.18 -12.73 -11.88
N ARG A 114 17.96 -13.06 -12.35
CA ARG A 114 17.68 -13.32 -13.78
C ARG A 114 17.81 -12.07 -14.66
N SER A 115 17.65 -10.88 -14.09
CA SER A 115 17.69 -9.60 -14.80
C SER A 115 19.11 -9.05 -15.06
N GLN A 116 20.15 -9.70 -14.52
CA GLN A 116 21.55 -9.38 -14.79
C GLN A 116 22.03 -10.08 -16.06
#